data_AF-A0A1V4DKG6-F1
#
_entry.id   AF-A0A1V4DKG6-F1
#
_cell.length_a   1.000
_cell.length_b   1.000
_cell.length_c   1.000
_cell.angle_alpha   90.00
_cell.angle_beta   90.00
_cell.angle_gamma   90.00
#
_symmetry.space_group_name_H-M   'P 1'
#
loop_
_entity.id
_entity.type
_entity.pdbx_description
1 polymer ?
#
loop_
_entity_poly.entity_id
_entity_poly.type
_entity_poly.pdbx_seq_one_letter_code
_entity_poly.pdbx_strand_id
1 'polypeptide(L)'
;MYRLVTLNKTPAKRQLMNDEAFAQVLNFLISESKHVTLREVKRSLPQLSEIEKKMEDWVNLGVISRHHGRYSLIGDTISKGQQAERMTMLESSFIDWLDVALEQINALKITTKERSFYLIHALVSQLECSEPSIYFIEQSPSLDDILSLPVYLQKLSGIKTDIYSYERLDELDGTHTLASYFYEQRYQVSTNSKMYMMINRLLGDVNPSYYIHYVERKLRRIKKGRQIPVASQDIFLESLLVLNYLTDNDGYYDSNLTVITDDLLNQFKTIVQPLVDGLLLNEIDLLYLVGWLKSNGLVDDESVLVGVYEFLGIKVG
;
A
#
# COMPACT_ATOMS: atom_id res chain seq x y z
N MET A 1 -14.18 -14.71 11.68
CA MET A 1 -13.36 -13.66 12.32
C MET A 1 -13.26 -12.52 11.33
N TYR A 2 -13.29 -11.26 11.77
CA TYR A 2 -13.16 -10.06 10.95
C TYR A 2 -11.81 -9.40 11.18
N ARG A 3 -11.29 -8.72 10.15
CA ARG A 3 -10.07 -7.92 10.18
C ARG A 3 -10.37 -6.49 9.76
N LEU A 4 -9.61 -5.54 10.30
CA LEU A 4 -9.59 -4.16 9.82
C LEU A 4 -8.79 -4.09 8.52
N VAL A 5 -9.34 -3.44 7.52
CA VAL A 5 -8.66 -3.12 6.26
C VAL A 5 -8.89 -1.65 5.94
N THR A 6 -7.82 -0.93 5.62
CA THR A 6 -7.86 0.48 5.22
C THR A 6 -6.60 0.84 4.43
N LEU A 7 -6.72 1.70 3.42
CA LEU A 7 -5.58 2.34 2.74
C LEU A 7 -5.26 3.71 3.37
N ASN A 8 -5.83 4.00 4.55
CA ASN A 8 -5.54 5.22 5.28
C ASN A 8 -4.05 5.27 5.69
N LYS A 9 -3.39 6.37 5.35
CA LYS A 9 -1.95 6.57 5.60
C LYS A 9 -1.62 7.09 7.00
N THR A 10 -2.64 7.32 7.84
CA THR A 10 -2.46 7.75 9.22
C THR A 10 -1.78 6.64 10.02
N PRO A 11 -0.67 6.93 10.72
CA PRO A 11 0.14 5.89 11.36
C PRO A 11 -0.65 5.00 12.31
N ALA A 12 -1.48 5.62 13.14
CA ALA A 12 -2.28 4.91 14.12
C ALA A 12 -3.35 4.02 13.47
N LYS A 13 -3.94 4.40 12.33
CA LYS A 13 -4.90 3.55 11.61
C LYS A 13 -4.22 2.37 10.92
N ARG A 14 -3.05 2.60 10.32
CA ARG A 14 -2.20 1.54 9.73
C ARG A 14 -1.84 0.47 10.77
N GLN A 15 -1.40 0.88 11.96
CA GLN A 15 -0.99 -0.06 13.02
C GLN A 15 -2.14 -0.95 13.51
N LEU A 16 -3.37 -0.44 13.52
CA LEU A 16 -4.53 -1.21 13.97
C LEU A 16 -4.83 -2.43 13.09
N MET A 17 -4.36 -2.46 11.83
CA MET A 17 -4.57 -3.62 10.95
C MET A 17 -3.90 -4.90 11.48
N ASN A 18 -2.83 -4.74 12.26
CA ASN A 18 -2.05 -5.83 12.86
C ASN A 18 -2.15 -5.87 14.40
N ASP A 19 -2.99 -5.02 15.02
CA ASP A 19 -3.18 -5.01 16.48
C ASP A 19 -4.12 -6.15 16.91
N GLU A 20 -3.56 -7.14 17.61
CA GLU A 20 -4.29 -8.31 18.10
C GLU A 20 -5.39 -7.96 19.11
N ALA A 21 -5.13 -6.99 19.99
CA ALA A 21 -6.12 -6.54 20.98
C ALA A 21 -7.29 -5.85 20.29
N PHE A 22 -7.01 -5.02 19.27
CA PHE A 22 -8.05 -4.42 18.45
C PHE A 22 -8.84 -5.48 17.69
N ALA A 23 -8.18 -6.47 17.08
CA ALA A 23 -8.84 -7.56 16.39
C ALA A 23 -9.78 -8.36 17.31
N GLN A 24 -9.38 -8.65 18.55
CA GLN A 24 -10.23 -9.33 19.53
C GLN A 24 -11.48 -8.50 19.87
N VAL A 25 -11.30 -7.20 20.12
CA VAL A 25 -12.42 -6.30 20.46
C VAL A 25 -13.34 -6.09 19.26
N LEU A 26 -12.79 -5.87 18.07
CA LEU A 26 -13.53 -5.80 16.80
C LEU A 26 -14.48 -6.98 16.65
N ASN A 27 -13.95 -8.20 16.79
CA ASN A 27 -14.75 -9.41 16.63
C ASN A 27 -15.84 -9.54 17.68
N PHE A 28 -15.56 -9.12 18.92
CA PHE A 28 -16.55 -9.06 19.99
C PHE A 28 -17.66 -8.03 19.72
N LEU A 29 -17.30 -6.83 19.21
CA LEU A 29 -18.28 -5.80 18.85
C LEU A 29 -19.19 -6.23 17.69
N ILE A 30 -18.67 -7.03 16.75
CA ILE A 30 -19.47 -7.59 15.65
C ILE A 30 -20.41 -8.69 16.16
N SER A 31 -19.93 -9.56 17.06
CA SER A 31 -20.75 -10.70 17.55
C SER A 31 -21.89 -10.27 18.48
N GLU A 32 -21.67 -9.27 19.34
CA GLU A 32 -22.63 -8.85 20.37
C GLU A 32 -23.63 -7.78 19.90
N SER A 33 -23.60 -7.41 18.61
CA SER A 33 -24.34 -6.27 18.03
C SER A 33 -23.86 -4.88 18.51
N LYS A 34 -24.23 -3.81 17.79
CA LYS A 34 -23.60 -2.46 17.78
C LYS A 34 -23.59 -1.66 19.11
N HIS A 35 -23.88 -2.24 20.27
CA HIS A 35 -24.17 -1.51 21.51
C HIS A 35 -23.55 -2.12 22.78
N VAL A 36 -22.25 -2.37 22.74
CA VAL A 36 -21.48 -3.04 23.79
C VAL A 36 -20.93 -2.06 24.84
N THR A 37 -20.96 -2.40 26.12
CA THR A 37 -20.40 -1.59 27.21
C THR A 37 -18.96 -1.99 27.56
N LEU A 38 -18.19 -1.08 28.18
CA LEU A 38 -16.83 -1.38 28.65
C LEU A 38 -16.78 -2.56 29.63
N ARG A 39 -17.83 -2.73 30.46
CA ARG A 39 -17.92 -3.83 31.43
C ARG A 39 -18.04 -5.18 30.71
N GLU A 40 -18.80 -5.23 29.62
CA GLU A 40 -18.94 -6.44 28.80
C GLU A 40 -17.63 -6.78 28.10
N VAL A 41 -16.94 -5.78 27.51
CA VAL A 41 -15.61 -5.98 26.92
C VAL A 41 -14.64 -6.56 27.94
N LYS A 42 -14.54 -5.96 29.13
CA LYS A 42 -13.66 -6.46 30.21
C LYS A 42 -14.00 -7.86 30.69
N ARG A 43 -15.30 -8.19 30.76
CA ARG A 43 -15.76 -9.51 31.19
C ARG A 43 -15.44 -10.59 30.16
N SER A 44 -15.60 -10.28 28.88
CA SER A 44 -15.39 -11.22 27.79
C SER A 44 -13.92 -11.35 27.38
N LEU A 45 -13.13 -10.29 27.56
CA LEU A 45 -11.71 -10.22 27.20
C LEU A 45 -10.83 -9.80 28.40
N PRO A 46 -10.84 -10.56 29.51
CA PRO A 46 -10.13 -10.19 30.75
C PRO A 46 -8.61 -10.15 30.60
N GLN A 47 -8.06 -10.81 29.57
CA GLN A 47 -6.64 -10.84 29.25
C GLN A 47 -6.11 -9.52 28.69
N LEU A 48 -6.97 -8.63 28.19
CA LEU A 48 -6.55 -7.38 27.55
C LEU A 48 -6.22 -6.33 28.62
N SER A 49 -4.93 -6.03 28.77
CA SER A 49 -4.45 -4.95 29.62
C SER A 49 -4.79 -3.57 29.05
N GLU A 50 -4.96 -2.59 29.95
CA GLU A 50 -5.18 -1.17 29.60
C GLU A 50 -6.35 -0.92 28.63
N ILE A 51 -7.35 -1.80 28.61
CA ILE A 51 -8.46 -1.73 27.65
C ILE A 51 -9.24 -0.40 27.72
N GLU A 52 -9.31 0.25 28.89
CA GLU A 52 -9.97 1.56 29.01
C GLU A 52 -9.29 2.62 28.15
N LYS A 53 -7.96 2.70 28.26
CA LYS A 53 -7.13 3.62 27.48
C LYS A 53 -7.18 3.27 26.00
N LYS A 54 -7.03 1.99 25.65
CA LYS A 54 -7.12 1.52 24.25
C LYS A 54 -8.47 1.89 23.61
N MET A 55 -9.58 1.69 24.31
CA MET A 55 -10.90 2.06 23.80
C MET A 55 -11.02 3.57 23.59
N GLU A 56 -10.47 4.38 24.49
CA GLU A 56 -10.45 5.84 24.34
C GLU A 56 -9.58 6.29 23.16
N ASP A 57 -8.40 5.68 22.99
CA ASP A 57 -7.53 5.89 21.84
C ASP A 57 -8.26 5.54 20.54
N TRP A 58 -8.94 4.39 20.48
CA TRP A 58 -9.72 3.96 19.30
C TRP A 58 -10.92 4.87 19.01
N VAL A 59 -11.55 5.45 20.04
CA VAL A 59 -12.59 6.49 19.87
C VAL A 59 -11.97 7.74 19.25
N ASN A 60 -10.84 8.21 19.77
CA ASN A 60 -10.13 9.39 19.26
C ASN A 60 -9.63 9.20 17.82
N LEU A 61 -9.29 7.97 17.44
CA LEU A 61 -8.90 7.60 16.07
C LEU A 61 -10.09 7.50 15.10
N GLY A 62 -11.32 7.53 15.61
CA GLY A 62 -12.54 7.43 14.81
C GLY A 62 -12.76 6.06 14.18
N VAL A 63 -12.21 4.99 14.77
CA VAL A 63 -12.49 3.60 14.34
C VAL A 63 -13.65 2.97 15.11
N ILE A 64 -13.93 3.51 16.31
CA ILE A 64 -15.11 3.18 17.11
C ILE A 64 -15.77 4.46 17.62
N SER A 65 -17.07 4.41 17.89
CA SER A 65 -17.83 5.49 18.51
C SER A 65 -18.26 5.11 19.92
N ARG A 66 -18.48 6.11 20.78
CA ARG A 66 -19.04 5.92 22.12
C ARG A 66 -20.27 6.81 22.31
N HIS A 67 -21.44 6.21 22.52
CA HIS A 67 -22.69 6.92 22.77
C HIS A 67 -23.40 6.32 23.99
N HIS A 68 -23.70 7.16 25.00
CA HIS A 68 -24.30 6.72 26.28
C HIS A 68 -23.59 5.52 26.93
N GLY A 69 -22.25 5.50 26.88
CA GLY A 69 -21.45 4.43 27.47
C GLY A 69 -21.40 3.12 26.67
N ARG A 70 -21.98 3.10 25.46
CA ARG A 70 -21.98 1.97 24.53
C ARG A 70 -21.07 2.26 23.34
N TYR A 71 -20.32 1.24 22.93
CA TYR A 71 -19.37 1.29 21.84
C TYR A 71 -19.93 0.62 20.58
N SER A 72 -19.63 1.21 19.43
CA SER A 72 -19.94 0.68 18.11
C SER A 72 -18.79 0.92 17.15
N LEU A 73 -18.70 0.12 16.10
CA LEU A 73 -17.71 0.32 15.04
C LEU A 73 -18.10 1.51 14.15
N ILE A 74 -17.10 2.22 13.64
CA ILE A 74 -17.23 3.24 12.60
C ILE A 74 -16.58 2.68 11.34
N GLY A 75 -17.38 2.39 10.32
CA GLY A 75 -16.93 1.79 9.07
C GLY A 75 -17.88 0.70 8.57
N ASP A 76 -17.60 0.19 7.38
CA ASP A 76 -18.45 -0.81 6.73
C ASP A 76 -18.00 -2.22 7.07
N THR A 77 -18.96 -3.11 7.33
CA THR A 77 -18.69 -4.52 7.60
C THR A 77 -19.02 -5.35 6.36
N ILE A 78 -18.09 -6.23 5.97
CA ILE A 78 -18.19 -7.03 4.74
C ILE A 78 -18.07 -8.51 5.11
N SER A 79 -19.19 -9.21 5.07
CA SER A 79 -19.29 -10.66 5.26
C SER A 79 -18.73 -11.43 4.06
N LYS A 80 -18.39 -12.71 4.24
CA LYS A 80 -17.94 -13.60 3.14
C LYS A 80 -18.89 -13.61 1.94
N GLY A 81 -20.20 -13.60 2.18
CA GLY A 81 -21.20 -13.56 1.11
C GLY A 81 -21.07 -12.29 0.25
N GLN A 82 -20.94 -11.13 0.90
CA GLN A 82 -20.75 -9.86 0.21
C GLN A 82 -19.42 -9.80 -0.56
N GLN A 83 -18.37 -10.47 -0.09
CA GLN A 83 -17.10 -10.58 -0.84
C GLN A 83 -17.29 -11.39 -2.12
N ALA A 84 -17.97 -12.53 -2.03
CA ALA A 84 -18.26 -13.37 -3.18
C ALA A 84 -19.14 -12.64 -4.21
N GLU A 85 -20.19 -11.93 -3.74
CA GLU A 85 -21.05 -11.10 -4.58
C GLU A 85 -20.26 -10.03 -5.34
N ARG A 86 -19.33 -9.32 -4.67
CA ARG A 86 -18.45 -8.33 -5.31
C ARG A 86 -17.57 -8.98 -6.37
N MET A 87 -16.93 -10.11 -6.07
CA MET A 87 -16.09 -10.81 -7.05
C MET A 87 -16.88 -11.27 -8.27
N THR A 88 -18.07 -11.85 -8.09
CA THR A 88 -18.95 -12.24 -9.21
C THR A 88 -19.42 -11.03 -10.01
N MET A 89 -19.71 -9.91 -9.35
CA MET A 89 -20.06 -8.66 -10.03
C MET A 89 -18.92 -8.17 -10.92
N LEU A 90 -17.68 -8.16 -10.41
CA LEU A 90 -16.49 -7.75 -11.17
C LEU A 90 -16.26 -8.65 -12.40
N GLU A 91 -16.32 -9.98 -12.19
CA GLU A 91 -16.13 -10.95 -13.27
C GLU A 91 -17.18 -10.79 -14.37
N SER A 92 -18.46 -10.66 -14.01
CA SER A 92 -19.53 -10.47 -14.99
C SER A 92 -19.51 -9.12 -15.70
N SER A 93 -18.97 -8.07 -15.05
CA SER A 93 -18.94 -6.71 -15.62
C SER A 93 -17.76 -6.46 -16.56
N PHE A 94 -16.64 -7.16 -16.36
CA PHE A 94 -15.37 -6.81 -17.03
C PHE A 94 -14.72 -7.96 -17.79
N ILE A 95 -15.39 -9.10 -17.94
CA ILE A 95 -14.85 -10.21 -18.74
C ILE A 95 -14.61 -9.82 -20.20
N ASP A 96 -15.53 -9.07 -20.82
CA ASP A 96 -15.36 -8.64 -22.21
C ASP A 96 -14.25 -7.58 -22.37
N TRP A 97 -14.00 -6.80 -21.31
CA TRP A 97 -12.91 -5.83 -21.27
C TRP A 97 -11.54 -6.52 -21.22
N LEU A 98 -11.47 -7.69 -20.58
CA LEU A 98 -10.22 -8.41 -20.31
C LEU A 98 -9.41 -8.68 -21.58
N ASP A 99 -10.06 -9.24 -22.61
CA ASP A 99 -9.39 -9.61 -23.85
C ASP A 99 -8.83 -8.38 -24.58
N VAL A 100 -9.63 -7.30 -24.63
CA VAL A 100 -9.24 -6.03 -25.23
C VAL A 100 -8.06 -5.40 -24.49
N ALA A 101 -8.09 -5.43 -23.15
CA ALA A 101 -7.01 -4.90 -22.33
C ALA A 101 -5.71 -5.71 -22.51
N LEU A 102 -5.79 -7.04 -22.54
CA LEU A 102 -4.64 -7.91 -22.75
C LEU A 102 -3.98 -7.67 -24.11
N GLU A 103 -4.77 -7.52 -25.18
CA GLU A 103 -4.24 -7.20 -26.52
C GLU A 103 -3.47 -5.87 -26.52
N GLN A 104 -4.08 -4.82 -25.95
CA GLN A 104 -3.46 -3.50 -25.87
C GLN A 104 -2.16 -3.52 -25.05
N ILE A 105 -2.18 -4.15 -23.88
CA ILE A 105 -1.02 -4.21 -22.98
C ILE A 105 0.12 -5.03 -23.60
N ASN A 106 -0.19 -6.17 -24.23
CA ASN A 106 0.83 -7.01 -24.86
C ASN A 106 1.53 -6.28 -26.02
N ALA A 107 0.85 -5.36 -26.70
CA ALA A 107 1.44 -4.53 -27.76
C ALA A 107 2.52 -3.55 -27.24
N LEU A 108 2.52 -3.21 -25.94
CA LEU A 108 3.43 -2.24 -25.34
C LEU A 108 4.85 -2.77 -25.10
N LYS A 109 5.06 -4.09 -25.17
CA LYS A 109 6.37 -4.76 -24.98
C LYS A 109 7.09 -4.36 -23.68
N ILE A 110 6.33 -4.24 -22.59
CA ILE A 110 6.82 -3.95 -21.25
C ILE A 110 6.99 -5.21 -20.42
N THR A 111 7.73 -5.12 -19.32
CA THR A 111 7.87 -6.22 -18.35
C THR A 111 6.60 -6.44 -17.53
N THR A 112 6.47 -7.62 -16.93
CA THR A 112 5.38 -7.94 -15.98
C THR A 112 5.33 -6.97 -14.80
N LYS A 113 6.50 -6.57 -14.28
CA LYS A 113 6.64 -5.59 -13.21
C LYS A 113 6.09 -4.22 -13.61
N GLU A 114 6.50 -3.72 -14.78
CA GLU A 114 5.99 -2.45 -15.32
C GLU A 114 4.49 -2.51 -15.54
N ARG A 115 3.99 -3.59 -16.17
CA ARG A 115 2.55 -3.80 -16.37
C ARG A 115 1.78 -3.72 -15.06
N SER A 116 2.22 -4.46 -14.03
CA SER A 116 1.58 -4.49 -12.71
C SER A 116 1.58 -3.10 -12.08
N PHE A 117 2.73 -2.42 -12.10
CA PHE A 117 2.87 -1.06 -11.57
C PHE A 117 1.92 -0.08 -12.28
N TYR A 118 1.93 -0.06 -13.61
CA TYR A 118 1.13 0.90 -14.38
C TYR A 118 -0.36 0.65 -14.26
N LEU A 119 -0.83 -0.61 -14.22
CA LEU A 119 -2.23 -0.92 -13.99
C LEU A 119 -2.71 -0.41 -12.64
N ILE A 120 -2.00 -0.78 -11.57
CA ILE A 120 -2.37 -0.37 -10.20
C ILE A 120 -2.29 1.15 -10.09
N HIS A 121 -1.26 1.78 -10.65
CA HIS A 121 -1.10 3.23 -10.60
C HIS A 121 -2.18 3.98 -11.40
N ALA A 122 -2.54 3.48 -12.59
CA ALA A 122 -3.61 4.07 -13.40
C ALA A 122 -4.97 3.95 -12.71
N LEU A 123 -5.27 2.81 -12.07
CA LEU A 123 -6.48 2.64 -11.27
C LEU A 123 -6.50 3.61 -10.08
N VAL A 124 -5.49 3.56 -9.23
CA VAL A 124 -5.41 4.40 -8.02
C VAL A 124 -5.43 5.89 -8.36
N SER A 125 -4.80 6.31 -9.46
CA SER A 125 -4.76 7.73 -9.86
C SER A 125 -6.06 8.25 -10.46
N GLN A 126 -6.98 7.36 -10.86
CA GLN A 126 -8.28 7.73 -11.43
C GLN A 126 -9.44 7.51 -10.45
N LEU A 127 -9.20 6.75 -9.38
CA LEU A 127 -10.15 6.64 -8.30
C LEU A 127 -10.20 7.95 -7.50
N GLU A 128 -11.33 8.65 -7.60
CA GLU A 128 -11.68 9.73 -6.68
C GLU A 128 -12.03 9.14 -5.31
N CYS A 129 -11.03 8.77 -4.52
CA CYS A 129 -11.28 8.39 -3.13
C CYS A 129 -11.67 9.64 -2.34
N SER A 130 -12.95 9.74 -1.99
CA SER A 130 -13.36 10.46 -0.77
C SER A 130 -12.68 9.84 0.46
N GLU A 131 -12.67 10.54 1.60
CA GLU A 131 -11.82 10.25 2.76
C GLU A 131 -11.60 8.74 3.02
N PRO A 132 -10.35 8.30 3.33
CA PRO A 132 -10.01 6.89 3.36
C PRO A 132 -10.94 6.12 4.31
N SER A 133 -11.62 5.13 3.76
CA SER A 133 -12.67 4.39 4.43
C SER A 133 -12.10 3.29 5.32
N ILE A 134 -12.87 2.93 6.34
CA ILE A 134 -12.55 1.85 7.28
C ILE A 134 -13.47 0.68 6.96
N TYR A 135 -12.87 -0.48 6.66
CA TYR A 135 -13.60 -1.70 6.37
C TYR A 135 -13.28 -2.77 7.41
N PHE A 136 -14.31 -3.51 7.82
CA PHE A 136 -14.20 -4.68 8.67
C PHE A 136 -14.60 -5.90 7.84
N ILE A 137 -13.61 -6.64 7.36
CA ILE A 137 -13.82 -7.69 6.37
C ILE A 137 -13.70 -9.04 7.03
N GLU A 138 -14.68 -9.91 6.81
CA GLU A 138 -14.64 -11.27 7.31
C GLU A 138 -13.51 -12.07 6.65
N GLN A 139 -12.75 -12.80 7.45
CA GLN A 139 -11.64 -13.63 6.99
C GLN A 139 -12.10 -14.63 5.92
N SER A 140 -11.50 -14.59 4.73
CA SER A 140 -11.75 -15.49 3.61
C SER A 140 -10.44 -15.76 2.85
N PRO A 141 -10.32 -16.86 2.09
CA PRO A 141 -9.15 -17.09 1.25
C PRO A 141 -8.89 -15.94 0.27
N SER A 142 -9.96 -15.38 -0.33
CA SER A 142 -9.86 -14.22 -1.22
C SER A 142 -9.31 -12.99 -0.52
N LEU A 143 -9.63 -12.78 0.75
CA LEU A 143 -9.07 -11.66 1.52
C LEU A 143 -7.56 -11.85 1.71
N ASP A 144 -7.10 -13.06 2.04
CA ASP A 144 -5.67 -13.33 2.20
C ASP A 144 -4.90 -13.07 0.90
N ASP A 145 -5.44 -13.51 -0.24
CA ASP A 145 -4.86 -13.26 -1.56
C ASP A 145 -4.82 -11.76 -1.93
N ILE A 146 -5.79 -10.97 -1.45
CA ILE A 146 -5.86 -9.52 -1.68
C ILE A 146 -4.89 -8.77 -0.79
N LEU A 147 -4.76 -9.17 0.48
CA LEU A 147 -3.85 -8.52 1.42
C LEU A 147 -2.38 -8.73 1.03
N SER A 148 -2.09 -9.81 0.29
CA SER A 148 -0.77 -10.08 -0.29
C SER A 148 -0.40 -9.18 -1.46
N LEU A 149 -1.33 -8.38 -1.99
CA LEU A 149 -1.10 -7.57 -3.18
C LEU A 149 -0.48 -6.21 -2.85
N PRO A 150 0.44 -5.70 -3.69
CA PRO A 150 1.04 -4.38 -3.52
C PRO A 150 0.05 -3.28 -3.93
N VAL A 151 -0.84 -2.88 -3.02
CA VAL A 151 -1.90 -1.88 -3.27
C VAL A 151 -1.81 -0.67 -2.35
N TYR A 152 -1.06 -0.78 -1.25
CA TYR A 152 -0.87 0.32 -0.31
C TYR A 152 0.14 1.34 -0.83
N LEU A 153 -0.37 2.47 -1.34
CA LEU A 153 0.47 3.49 -1.96
C LEU A 153 1.16 4.41 -0.94
N GLN A 154 2.49 4.41 -0.94
CA GLN A 154 3.32 5.43 -0.33
C GLN A 154 4.04 6.28 -1.38
N LYS A 155 4.32 7.54 -1.04
CA LYS A 155 4.97 8.50 -1.93
C LYS A 155 6.07 9.24 -1.18
N LEU A 156 7.26 9.30 -1.78
CA LEU A 156 8.34 10.19 -1.36
C LEU A 156 8.61 11.20 -2.46
N SER A 157 8.54 12.49 -2.11
CA SER A 157 8.75 13.58 -3.07
C SER A 157 10.12 14.21 -2.91
N GLY A 158 10.85 14.29 -4.02
CA GLY A 158 12.05 15.09 -4.19
C GLY A 158 11.76 16.45 -4.82
N ILE A 159 12.81 17.07 -5.36
CA ILE A 159 12.70 18.36 -6.06
C ILE A 159 12.11 18.13 -7.45
N LYS A 160 12.64 17.15 -8.16
CA LYS A 160 12.32 16.86 -9.57
C LYS A 160 11.81 15.45 -9.80
N THR A 161 11.67 14.66 -8.74
CA THR A 161 11.30 13.26 -8.85
C THR A 161 10.39 12.86 -7.72
N ASP A 162 9.32 12.15 -8.05
CA ASP A 162 8.47 11.45 -7.08
C ASP A 162 8.75 9.95 -7.16
N ILE A 163 8.95 9.33 -6.00
CA ILE A 163 9.09 7.88 -5.84
C ILE A 163 7.78 7.37 -5.30
N TYR A 164 7.13 6.49 -6.06
CA TYR A 164 5.90 5.80 -5.69
C TYR A 164 6.24 4.36 -5.30
N SER A 165 5.68 3.91 -4.18
CA SER A 165 5.89 2.55 -3.67
C SER A 165 4.54 1.97 -3.30
N TYR A 166 4.24 0.82 -3.90
CA TYR A 166 3.06 0.04 -3.57
C TYR A 166 3.48 -1.15 -2.73
N GLU A 167 2.94 -1.23 -1.52
CA GLU A 167 3.29 -2.25 -0.51
C GLU A 167 2.10 -3.14 -0.21
N ARG A 168 2.39 -4.34 0.30
CA ARG A 168 1.37 -5.28 0.77
C ARG A 168 0.73 -4.81 2.05
N LEU A 169 -0.55 -5.13 2.23
CA LEU A 169 -1.28 -4.77 3.44
C LEU A 169 -0.94 -5.68 4.63
N ASP A 170 -0.49 -6.90 4.37
CA ASP A 170 -0.10 -7.88 5.38
C ASP A 170 1.35 -7.77 5.87
N GLU A 171 2.19 -6.95 5.22
CA GLU A 171 3.60 -6.69 5.61
C GLU A 171 3.84 -5.23 6.07
N LEU A 172 2.79 -4.52 6.50
CA LEU A 172 2.89 -3.12 6.90
C LEU A 172 3.61 -2.87 8.25
N ASP A 173 3.98 -3.91 8.98
CA ASP A 173 4.77 -3.88 10.21
C ASP A 173 6.28 -4.04 9.96
N GLY A 174 6.71 -3.95 8.69
CA GLY A 174 8.11 -4.03 8.29
C GLY A 174 8.61 -2.84 7.48
N THR A 175 9.92 -2.79 7.30
CA THR A 175 10.57 -1.93 6.30
C THR A 175 10.79 -2.72 5.03
N HIS A 176 10.20 -2.26 3.93
CA HIS A 176 10.32 -2.87 2.60
C HIS A 176 10.72 -1.86 1.52
N THR A 177 10.58 -0.58 1.83
CA THR A 177 10.74 0.55 0.92
C THR A 177 11.42 1.70 1.66
N LEU A 178 11.88 2.71 0.93
CA LEU A 178 12.34 3.94 1.57
C LEU A 178 11.20 4.63 2.34
N ALA A 179 9.97 4.52 1.83
CA ALA A 179 8.82 5.15 2.44
C ALA A 179 8.49 4.50 3.79
N SER A 180 8.44 3.16 3.85
CA SER A 180 8.33 2.44 5.11
C SER A 180 9.52 2.70 6.02
N TYR A 181 10.77 2.73 5.53
CA TYR A 181 11.93 3.06 6.38
C TYR A 181 11.78 4.42 7.08
N PHE A 182 11.50 5.49 6.34
CA PHE A 182 11.34 6.82 6.94
C PHE A 182 10.08 6.95 7.79
N TYR A 183 9.03 6.20 7.47
CA TYR A 183 7.85 6.06 8.31
C TYR A 183 8.24 5.44 9.67
N GLU A 184 8.95 4.33 9.66
CA GLU A 184 9.39 3.61 10.85
C GLU A 184 10.36 4.43 11.71
N GLN A 185 11.29 5.12 11.06
CA GLN A 185 12.22 6.03 11.73
C GLN A 185 11.49 7.18 12.42
N ARG A 186 10.44 7.72 11.80
CA ARG A 186 9.68 8.85 12.35
C ARG A 186 8.79 8.46 13.52
N TYR A 187 8.09 7.33 13.42
CA TYR A 187 7.07 6.94 14.40
C TYR A 187 7.56 5.93 15.43
N GLN A 188 8.72 5.30 15.21
CA GLN A 188 9.34 4.34 16.13
C GLN A 188 8.48 3.10 16.37
N VAL A 189 7.85 2.55 15.32
CA VAL A 189 6.79 1.55 15.48
C VAL A 189 7.24 0.12 15.14
N SER A 190 8.20 -0.04 14.24
CA SER A 190 8.73 -1.34 13.78
C SER A 190 10.26 -1.33 13.64
N THR A 191 10.93 -0.64 14.55
CA THR A 191 12.40 -0.42 14.51
C THR A 191 13.24 -1.66 14.82
N ASN A 192 12.61 -2.77 15.18
CA ASN A 192 13.27 -4.04 15.48
C ASN A 192 13.32 -5.00 14.27
N SER A 193 12.69 -4.64 13.14
CA SER A 193 12.75 -5.48 11.93
C SER A 193 14.17 -5.55 11.38
N LYS A 194 14.58 -6.73 10.87
CA LYS A 194 15.92 -6.93 10.30
C LYS A 194 16.25 -5.90 9.22
N MET A 195 15.28 -5.63 8.35
CA MET A 195 15.47 -4.68 7.25
C MET A 195 15.64 -3.25 7.75
N TYR A 196 14.82 -2.81 8.71
CA TYR A 196 15.00 -1.50 9.34
C TYR A 196 16.40 -1.38 9.93
N MET A 197 16.86 -2.37 10.70
CA MET A 197 18.18 -2.33 11.33
C MET A 197 19.32 -2.27 10.30
N MET A 198 19.21 -3.00 9.19
CA MET A 198 20.20 -2.95 8.11
C MET A 198 20.29 -1.55 7.51
N ILE A 199 19.16 -0.96 7.13
CA ILE A 199 19.12 0.40 6.57
C ILE A 199 19.55 1.44 7.60
N ASN A 200 19.12 1.29 8.86
CA ASN A 200 19.47 2.20 9.95
C ASN A 200 20.97 2.18 10.30
N ARG A 201 21.66 1.04 10.10
CA ARG A 201 23.13 0.99 10.24
C ARG A 201 23.85 1.77 9.14
N LEU A 202 23.28 1.83 7.94
CA LEU A 202 23.83 2.61 6.83
C LEU A 202 23.51 4.10 6.99
N LEU A 203 22.26 4.42 7.33
CA LEU A 203 21.72 5.77 7.23
C LEU A 203 21.67 6.55 8.55
N GLY A 204 21.58 5.86 9.69
CA GLY A 204 21.41 6.50 11.00
C GLY A 204 20.17 7.40 11.08
N ASP A 205 20.35 8.61 11.59
CA ASP A 205 19.32 9.64 11.74
C ASP A 205 19.24 10.60 10.55
N VAL A 206 19.60 10.13 9.35
CA VAL A 206 19.61 10.98 8.15
C VAL A 206 18.26 11.67 7.93
N ASN A 207 18.30 12.97 7.66
CA ASN A 207 17.11 13.72 7.30
C ASN A 207 16.51 13.20 5.97
N PRO A 208 15.21 12.83 5.91
CA PRO A 208 14.61 12.27 4.71
C PRO A 208 14.71 13.17 3.48
N SER A 209 14.52 14.49 3.63
CA SER A 209 14.59 15.44 2.51
C SER A 209 16.02 15.52 1.95
N TYR A 210 17.03 15.53 2.81
CA TYR A 210 18.43 15.49 2.39
C TYR A 210 18.74 14.20 1.61
N TYR A 211 18.33 13.06 2.16
CA TYR A 211 18.50 11.76 1.51
C TYR A 211 17.89 11.75 0.10
N ILE A 212 16.61 12.15 -0.03
CA ILE A 212 15.89 12.15 -1.31
C ILE A 212 16.56 13.07 -2.33
N HIS A 213 16.98 14.27 -1.92
CA HIS A 213 17.71 15.19 -2.81
C HIS A 213 19.05 14.61 -3.30
N TYR A 214 19.73 13.82 -2.46
CA TYR A 214 20.95 13.13 -2.85
C TYR A 214 20.66 12.04 -3.87
N VAL A 215 19.77 11.09 -3.53
CA VAL A 215 19.51 9.91 -4.38
C VAL A 215 18.85 10.29 -5.69
N GLU A 216 17.98 11.30 -5.73
CA GLU A 216 17.38 11.81 -6.96
C GLU A 216 18.44 12.18 -8.01
N ARG A 217 19.54 12.83 -7.58
CA ARG A 217 20.62 13.21 -8.50
C ARG A 217 21.39 12.00 -9.00
N LYS A 218 21.54 10.95 -8.19
CA LYS A 218 22.26 9.72 -8.56
C LYS A 218 21.41 8.84 -9.48
N LEU A 219 20.14 8.59 -9.12
CA LEU A 219 19.19 7.83 -9.94
C LEU A 219 19.09 8.39 -11.35
N ARG A 220 18.93 9.72 -11.49
CA ARG A 220 18.90 10.37 -12.82
C ARG A 220 20.19 10.24 -13.62
N ARG A 221 21.34 10.14 -12.95
CA ARG A 221 22.63 9.92 -13.64
C ARG A 221 22.72 8.48 -14.14
N ILE A 222 22.36 7.51 -13.31
CA ILE A 222 22.30 6.09 -13.67
C ILE A 222 21.37 5.89 -14.87
N LYS A 223 20.15 6.45 -14.80
CA LYS A 223 19.18 6.43 -15.91
C LYS A 223 19.71 7.04 -17.22
N LYS A 224 20.60 8.03 -17.15
CA LYS A 224 21.27 8.62 -18.31
C LYS A 224 22.46 7.80 -18.83
N GLY A 225 22.63 6.56 -18.35
CA GLY A 225 23.73 5.66 -18.72
C GLY A 225 25.04 5.94 -17.99
N ARG A 226 25.06 6.76 -16.95
CA ARG A 226 26.28 6.98 -16.17
C ARG A 226 26.56 5.76 -15.31
N GLN A 227 27.69 5.11 -15.58
CA GLN A 227 28.22 4.04 -14.74
C GLN A 227 28.70 4.61 -13.39
N ILE A 228 28.15 4.08 -12.30
CA ILE A 228 28.56 4.39 -10.93
C ILE A 228 29.01 3.09 -10.28
N PRO A 229 30.29 2.95 -9.89
CA PRO A 229 30.79 1.71 -9.29
C PRO A 229 30.14 1.43 -7.92
N VAL A 230 29.77 0.18 -7.67
CA VAL A 230 29.27 -0.29 -6.36
C VAL A 230 30.36 -0.16 -5.28
N ALA A 231 31.63 -0.31 -5.67
CA ALA A 231 32.79 -0.13 -4.79
C ALA A 231 32.98 1.31 -4.25
N SER A 232 32.18 2.29 -4.69
CA SER A 232 32.32 3.70 -4.29
C SER A 232 31.95 4.01 -2.84
N GLN A 233 31.56 3.01 -2.03
CA GLN A 233 31.18 3.14 -0.61
C GLN A 233 30.12 4.23 -0.36
N ASP A 234 29.18 4.39 -1.30
CA ASP A 234 28.10 5.36 -1.20
C ASP A 234 26.93 4.73 -0.40
N ILE A 235 26.89 5.00 0.91
CA ILE A 235 25.88 4.45 1.83
C ILE A 235 24.43 4.70 1.39
N PHE A 236 24.18 5.76 0.60
CA PHE A 236 22.85 6.08 0.09
C PHE A 236 22.49 5.24 -1.14
N LEU A 237 23.46 4.82 -1.94
CA LEU A 237 23.23 3.85 -3.02
C LEU A 237 23.22 2.42 -2.49
N GLU A 238 23.98 2.15 -1.44
CA GLU A 238 23.94 0.88 -0.72
C GLU A 238 22.55 0.63 -0.10
N SER A 239 21.94 1.64 0.53
CA SER A 239 20.56 1.50 1.04
C SER A 239 19.54 1.23 -0.07
N LEU A 240 19.72 1.82 -1.25
CA LEU A 240 18.88 1.53 -2.42
C LEU A 240 19.11 0.12 -2.97
N LEU A 241 20.34 -0.38 -2.94
CA LEU A 241 20.67 -1.76 -3.33
C LEU A 241 20.03 -2.76 -2.37
N VAL A 242 20.12 -2.50 -1.06
CA VAL A 242 19.50 -3.34 -0.02
C VAL A 242 17.98 -3.40 -0.16
N LEU A 243 17.34 -2.28 -0.51
CA LEU A 243 15.90 -2.20 -0.76
C LEU A 243 15.48 -2.60 -2.18
N ASN A 244 16.42 -3.09 -3.01
CA ASN A 244 16.18 -3.52 -4.39
C ASN A 244 15.66 -2.42 -5.34
N TYR A 245 15.95 -1.15 -5.04
CA TYR A 245 15.74 -0.01 -5.95
C TYR A 245 16.84 0.02 -7.03
N LEU A 246 18.03 -0.46 -6.68
CA LEU A 246 19.17 -0.64 -7.57
C LEU A 246 19.62 -2.10 -7.55
N THR A 247 20.31 -2.53 -8.59
CA THR A 247 21.02 -3.82 -8.66
C THR A 247 22.50 -3.60 -8.93
N ASP A 248 23.32 -4.63 -8.65
CA ASP A 248 24.72 -4.70 -9.07
C ASP A 248 24.80 -5.43 -10.41
N ASN A 249 25.23 -4.72 -11.46
CA ASN A 249 25.46 -5.25 -12.79
C ASN A 249 26.93 -5.01 -13.17
N ASP A 250 27.74 -6.07 -13.13
CA ASP A 250 29.17 -6.04 -13.40
C ASP A 250 29.98 -5.02 -12.56
N GLY A 251 29.60 -4.84 -11.28
CA GLY A 251 30.26 -3.91 -10.36
C GLY A 251 29.77 -2.47 -10.47
N TYR A 252 28.71 -2.22 -11.24
CA TYR A 252 28.08 -0.91 -11.39
C TYR A 252 26.61 -0.96 -11.00
N TYR A 253 26.13 0.13 -10.41
CA TYR A 253 24.71 0.26 -10.10
C TYR A 253 23.86 0.36 -11.37
N ASP A 254 22.81 -0.46 -11.44
CA ASP A 254 21.76 -0.38 -12.44
C ASP A 254 20.39 -0.15 -11.77
N SER A 255 19.44 0.42 -12.52
CA SER A 255 18.12 0.78 -12.00
C SER A 255 17.16 -0.41 -12.06
N ASN A 256 16.57 -0.77 -10.92
CA ASN A 256 15.45 -1.73 -10.86
C ASN A 256 14.07 -1.03 -10.82
N LEU A 257 14.04 0.28 -11.03
CA LEU A 257 12.84 1.11 -10.89
C LEU A 257 12.06 1.17 -12.20
N THR A 258 10.73 1.07 -12.09
CA THR A 258 9.83 1.38 -13.21
C THR A 258 9.82 2.88 -13.44
N VAL A 259 10.22 3.33 -14.63
CA VAL A 259 10.13 4.74 -15.00
C VAL A 259 8.70 5.05 -15.41
N ILE A 260 8.09 6.05 -14.77
CA ILE A 260 6.74 6.50 -15.08
C ILE A 260 6.82 7.61 -16.13
N THR A 261 6.25 7.37 -17.31
CA THR A 261 6.12 8.37 -18.39
C THR A 261 4.67 8.78 -18.56
N ASP A 262 4.42 10.05 -18.88
CA ASP A 262 3.05 10.55 -19.08
C ASP A 262 2.35 9.82 -20.22
N ASP A 263 3.08 9.53 -21.30
CA ASP A 263 2.56 8.82 -22.47
C ASP A 263 2.04 7.43 -22.08
N LEU A 264 2.88 6.61 -21.43
CA LEU A 264 2.50 5.26 -21.04
C LEU A 264 1.43 5.29 -19.95
N LEU A 265 1.53 6.19 -18.98
CA LEU A 265 0.50 6.36 -17.96
C LEU A 265 -0.86 6.71 -18.57
N ASN A 266 -0.92 7.61 -19.56
CA ASN A 266 -2.17 7.98 -20.22
C ASN A 266 -2.77 6.81 -21.03
N GLN A 267 -1.92 5.99 -21.66
CA GLN A 267 -2.37 4.77 -22.31
C GLN A 267 -2.99 3.79 -21.29
N PHE A 268 -2.32 3.56 -20.15
CA PHE A 268 -2.87 2.73 -19.08
C PHE A 268 -4.14 3.31 -18.46
N LYS A 269 -4.23 4.63 -18.33
CA LYS A 269 -5.46 5.29 -17.87
C LYS A 269 -6.63 5.01 -18.82
N THR A 270 -6.38 5.08 -20.12
CA THR A 270 -7.37 4.76 -21.15
C THR A 270 -7.78 3.29 -21.10
N ILE A 271 -6.82 2.38 -20.92
CA ILE A 271 -7.07 0.95 -20.78
C ILE A 271 -7.99 0.68 -19.59
N VAL A 272 -7.73 1.28 -18.42
CA VAL A 272 -8.53 1.01 -17.21
C VAL A 272 -9.76 1.92 -17.08
N GLN A 273 -9.95 2.90 -17.97
CA GLN A 273 -11.09 3.82 -17.92
C GLN A 273 -12.44 3.10 -17.86
N PRO A 274 -12.71 2.03 -18.65
CA PRO A 274 -13.97 1.30 -18.55
C PRO A 274 -14.17 0.63 -17.18
N LEU A 275 -13.10 0.26 -16.48
CA LEU A 275 -13.17 -0.29 -15.12
C LEU A 275 -13.60 0.80 -14.12
N VAL A 276 -13.03 1.99 -14.27
CA VAL A 276 -13.29 3.15 -13.40
C VAL A 276 -14.68 3.72 -13.62
N ASP A 277 -15.13 3.82 -14.89
CA ASP A 277 -16.44 4.39 -15.23
C ASP A 277 -17.58 3.38 -15.04
N GLY A 278 -17.30 2.09 -15.22
CA GLY A 278 -18.30 1.03 -15.18
C GLY A 278 -18.87 0.78 -13.78
N LEU A 279 -18.15 1.19 -12.74
CA LEU A 279 -18.55 1.05 -11.35
C LEU A 279 -18.31 2.37 -10.61
N LEU A 280 -19.20 2.73 -9.68
CA LEU A 280 -18.90 3.75 -8.66
C LEU A 280 -17.90 3.16 -7.66
N LEU A 281 -16.70 2.85 -8.14
CA LEU A 281 -15.66 2.16 -7.40
C LEU A 281 -15.31 2.98 -6.16
N ASN A 282 -15.46 2.35 -5.00
CA ASN A 282 -14.89 2.86 -3.77
C ASN A 282 -13.53 2.18 -3.52
N GLU A 283 -12.89 2.57 -2.42
CA GLU A 283 -11.59 2.04 -2.01
C GLU A 283 -11.57 0.52 -1.81
N ILE A 284 -12.69 -0.08 -1.36
CA ILE A 284 -12.75 -1.54 -1.22
C ILE A 284 -12.92 -2.25 -2.56
N ASP A 285 -13.62 -1.65 -3.53
CA ASP A 285 -13.75 -2.24 -4.86
C ASP A 285 -12.40 -2.27 -5.60
N LEU A 286 -11.51 -1.30 -5.35
CA LEU A 286 -10.13 -1.35 -5.83
C LEU A 286 -9.42 -2.62 -5.38
N LEU A 287 -9.55 -3.00 -4.11
CA LEU A 287 -8.88 -4.19 -3.55
C LEU A 287 -9.34 -5.47 -4.26
N TYR A 288 -10.66 -5.63 -4.42
CA TYR A 288 -11.22 -6.77 -5.15
C TYR A 288 -10.88 -6.74 -6.64
N LEU A 289 -10.86 -5.57 -7.27
CA LEU A 289 -10.49 -5.42 -8.68
C LEU A 289 -9.02 -5.81 -8.91
N VAL A 290 -8.09 -5.37 -8.05
CA VAL A 290 -6.67 -5.76 -8.18
C VAL A 290 -6.52 -7.27 -7.95
N GLY A 291 -7.24 -7.86 -7.00
CA GLY A 291 -7.30 -9.32 -6.81
C GLY A 291 -7.84 -10.06 -8.04
N TRP A 292 -8.89 -9.54 -8.67
CA TRP A 292 -9.43 -10.09 -9.91
C TRP A 292 -8.43 -9.98 -11.07
N LEU A 293 -7.74 -8.85 -11.22
CA LEU A 293 -6.69 -8.66 -12.23
C LEU A 293 -5.49 -9.61 -12.01
N LYS A 294 -5.14 -9.90 -10.75
CA LYS A 294 -4.12 -10.91 -10.39
C LYS A 294 -4.54 -12.30 -10.88
N SER A 295 -5.76 -12.72 -10.55
CA SER A 295 -6.31 -14.04 -10.95
C SER A 295 -6.38 -14.21 -12.48
N ASN A 296 -6.46 -13.11 -13.23
CA ASN A 296 -6.45 -13.09 -14.69
C ASN A 296 -5.07 -12.80 -15.30
N GLY A 297 -4.00 -12.78 -14.49
CA GLY A 297 -2.62 -12.71 -14.96
C GLY A 297 -2.16 -11.32 -15.45
N LEU A 298 -2.89 -10.24 -15.13
CA LEU A 298 -2.46 -8.87 -15.45
C LEU A 298 -1.53 -8.28 -14.39
N VAL A 299 -1.76 -8.62 -13.13
CA VAL A 299 -1.00 -8.14 -11.98
C VAL A 299 -0.26 -9.31 -11.34
N ASP A 300 1.01 -9.09 -11.00
CA ASP A 300 1.85 -10.08 -10.31
C ASP A 300 1.83 -9.89 -8.79
N ASP A 301 2.30 -10.90 -8.05
CA ASP A 301 2.37 -10.93 -6.58
C ASP A 301 3.73 -10.40 -6.06
N GLU A 302 4.30 -9.41 -6.75
CA GLU A 302 5.53 -8.77 -6.25
C GLU A 302 5.26 -8.13 -4.88
N SER A 303 6.16 -8.37 -3.93
CA SER A 303 6.00 -7.86 -2.56
C SER A 303 6.01 -6.32 -2.50
N VAL A 304 6.68 -5.67 -3.46
CA VAL A 304 6.68 -4.23 -3.61
C VAL A 304 6.82 -3.86 -5.08
N LEU A 305 5.93 -2.99 -5.57
CA LEU A 305 6.12 -2.34 -6.86
C LEU A 305 6.61 -0.90 -6.64
N VAL A 306 7.78 -0.58 -7.18
CA VAL A 306 8.40 0.75 -7.05
C VAL A 306 8.54 1.41 -8.42
N GLY A 307 8.01 2.62 -8.52
CA GLY A 307 8.09 3.44 -9.71
C GLY A 307 8.61 4.84 -9.41
N VAL A 308 9.18 5.47 -10.43
CA VAL A 308 9.75 6.81 -10.34
C VAL A 308 9.19 7.69 -11.45
N TYR A 309 8.52 8.77 -11.05
CA TYR A 309 8.04 9.81 -11.95
C TYR A 309 9.00 11.00 -11.92
N GLU A 310 9.47 11.44 -13.09
CA GLU A 310 10.36 12.59 -13.23
C GLU A 310 9.60 13.78 -13.80
N PHE A 311 9.66 14.92 -13.13
CA PHE A 311 9.19 16.18 -13.69
C PHE A 311 10.19 16.63 -14.76
N LEU A 312 9.87 16.36 -16.03
CA LEU A 312 10.55 16.94 -17.19
C LEU A 312 10.06 18.38 -17.41
N GLY A 313 10.18 19.21 -16.38
CA GLY A 313 9.71 20.59 -16.39
C GLY A 313 10.22 21.31 -15.15
N ILE A 314 10.85 22.46 -15.37
CA ILE A 314 11.30 23.38 -14.32
C ILE A 314 10.11 23.65 -13.41
N LYS A 315 10.18 23.35 -12.10
CA LYS A 315 9.35 24.07 -11.13
C LYS A 315 9.72 25.54 -11.28
N VAL A 316 8.96 26.28 -12.09
CA VAL A 316 8.97 27.73 -12.04
C VAL A 316 8.51 28.06 -10.63
N GLY A 317 9.33 28.83 -9.92
CA GLY A 317 9.12 29.18 -8.52
C GLY A 317 7.82 29.92 -8.26
#